data_AF-A0A8H3R314-F1
#
_entry.id   AF-A0A8H3R314-F1
#
_cell.length_a   1.000
_cell.length_b   1.000
_cell.length_c   1.000
_cell.angle_alpha   90.00
_cell.angle_beta   90.00
_cell.angle_gamma   90.00
#
_symmetry.space_group_name_H-M   'P 1'
#
loop_
_entity.id
_entity.type
_entity.pdbx_description
1 polymer ?
#
loop_
_entity_poly.entity_id
_entity_poly.type
_entity_poly.pdbx_seq_one_letter_code
_entity_poly.pdbx_strand_id
1 'polypeptide(L)'
;MDMETVETTELSNLLFKEYTKILETEEFYDTEILVGEQPSTKTFRLHSFVLKVCSPYFRTALSSNWIKVENNIIKFKKPNISVKVFDILTKYIYSGKLELEESDVKTNVALLIAADELCLSGLCIYIEKCLLKNEELLKQNLVLIQDIANKFTQFVNLSQFYNETFQRDPSLIFKANDFTTIKRDVLLDIVTKNNHILNPIEIWDKLMEWAVDQSNELPSDITKWTDTNVTVFKKLIQPFLSHINFQEISRADFFQKIKPFKNVFNDKFYIKVLEHYAFNNIHNELNKPQIETWSISPPASPLTPPTPHPLLNHVNLNSARRPPVRFTAPPIFHQPNIQPPVPRFSLPNSRPHYRAVPRPNRY
;
A
#
# COMPACT_ATOMS: atom_id res chain seq x y z
N MET A 1 -27.86 26.13 9.44
CA MET A 1 -28.66 24.99 8.97
C MET A 1 -30.10 25.44 9.10
N ASP A 2 -30.78 25.65 7.98
CA ASP A 2 -32.11 26.27 7.97
C ASP A 2 -33.15 25.26 8.47
N MET A 3 -34.20 25.69 9.18
CA MET A 3 -35.19 24.80 9.84
C MET A 3 -35.74 23.70 8.92
N GLU A 4 -35.96 24.03 7.64
CA GLU A 4 -36.45 23.10 6.62
C GLU A 4 -35.48 21.93 6.36
N THR A 5 -34.16 22.17 6.47
CA THR A 5 -33.13 21.11 6.36
C THR A 5 -33.08 20.20 7.59
N VAL A 6 -33.49 20.70 8.76
CA VAL A 6 -33.53 19.94 10.01
C VAL A 6 -34.76 19.02 10.02
N GLU A 7 -35.93 19.54 9.68
CA GLU A 7 -37.19 18.77 9.63
C GLU A 7 -37.15 17.64 8.59
N THR A 8 -36.59 17.90 7.40
CA THR A 8 -36.45 16.88 6.34
C THR A 8 -35.49 15.76 6.71
N THR A 9 -34.44 16.07 7.49
CA THR A 9 -33.50 15.08 8.03
C THR A 9 -34.18 14.19 9.08
N GLU A 10 -35.03 14.79 9.93
CA GLU A 10 -35.75 14.06 10.98
C GLU A 10 -36.79 13.07 10.40
N LEU A 11 -37.55 13.48 9.37
CA LEU A 11 -38.51 12.61 8.69
C LEU A 11 -37.83 11.42 7.99
N SER A 12 -36.69 11.65 7.34
CA SER A 12 -35.91 10.59 6.69
C SER A 12 -35.39 9.56 7.71
N ASN A 13 -34.96 10.04 8.89
CA ASN A 13 -34.50 9.17 9.97
C ASN A 13 -35.60 8.25 10.51
N LEU A 14 -36.86 8.69 10.54
CA LEU A 14 -37.98 7.85 10.96
C LEU A 14 -38.17 6.66 10.01
N LEU A 15 -38.09 6.88 8.70
CA LEU A 15 -38.23 5.80 7.72
C LEU A 15 -37.06 4.80 7.82
N PHE A 16 -35.82 5.28 7.94
CA PHE A 16 -34.65 4.40 8.14
C PHE A 16 -34.70 3.61 9.45
N LYS A 17 -35.36 4.15 10.49
CA LYS A 17 -35.58 3.41 11.75
C LYS A 17 -36.47 2.19 11.53
N GLU A 18 -37.54 2.32 10.75
CA GLU A 18 -38.41 1.19 10.40
C GLU A 18 -37.69 0.15 9.52
N TYR A 19 -36.88 0.59 8.55
CA TYR A 19 -36.03 -0.32 7.78
C TYR A 19 -34.99 -1.06 8.64
N THR A 20 -34.35 -0.36 9.57
CA THR A 20 -33.40 -0.97 10.50
C THR A 20 -34.10 -2.02 11.36
N LYS A 21 -35.32 -1.73 11.82
CA LYS A 21 -36.12 -2.67 12.62
C LYS A 21 -36.42 -3.97 11.88
N ILE A 22 -36.85 -3.91 10.61
CA ILE A 22 -37.12 -5.15 9.83
C ILE A 22 -35.85 -5.94 9.52
N LEU A 23 -34.69 -5.28 9.42
CA LEU A 23 -33.40 -5.97 9.30
C LEU A 23 -33.07 -6.75 10.58
N GLU A 24 -33.32 -6.15 11.75
CA GLU A 24 -33.03 -6.75 13.06
C GLU A 24 -33.99 -7.88 13.43
N THR A 25 -35.29 -7.70 13.16
CA THR A 25 -36.31 -8.71 13.49
C THR A 25 -36.38 -9.83 12.46
N GLU A 26 -35.79 -9.64 11.28
CA GLU A 26 -35.94 -10.50 10.10
C GLU A 26 -37.40 -10.68 9.66
N GLU A 27 -38.33 -9.83 10.12
CA GLU A 27 -39.73 -9.90 9.72
C GLU A 27 -39.89 -9.60 8.23
N PHE A 28 -40.72 -10.38 7.53
CA PHE A 28 -41.00 -10.22 6.09
C PHE A 28 -39.82 -10.48 5.15
N TYR A 29 -38.75 -11.14 5.61
CA TYR A 29 -37.69 -11.57 4.70
C TYR A 29 -38.23 -12.48 3.60
N ASP A 30 -37.76 -12.26 2.38
CA ASP A 30 -38.10 -13.07 1.19
C ASP A 30 -36.83 -13.60 0.51
N THR A 31 -35.65 -13.28 1.06
CA THR A 31 -34.35 -13.57 0.47
C THR A 31 -33.37 -14.04 1.53
N GLU A 32 -32.66 -15.13 1.25
CA GLU A 32 -31.51 -15.59 2.01
C GLU A 32 -30.24 -15.53 1.16
N ILE A 33 -29.24 -14.81 1.66
CA ILE A 33 -27.93 -14.68 1.02
C ILE A 33 -26.88 -15.38 1.86
N LEU A 34 -26.31 -16.46 1.34
CA LEU A 34 -25.12 -17.09 1.92
C LEU A 34 -23.87 -16.31 1.51
N VAL A 35 -23.20 -15.72 2.49
CA VAL A 35 -22.04 -14.82 2.31
C VAL A 35 -20.78 -15.47 2.83
N GLY A 36 -19.66 -15.15 2.19
CA GLY A 36 -18.32 -15.62 2.55
C GLY A 36 -17.98 -17.00 2.01
N GLU A 37 -16.77 -17.45 2.32
CA GLU A 37 -16.26 -18.78 1.99
C GLU A 37 -15.87 -19.53 3.27
N GLN A 38 -15.91 -20.86 3.23
CA GLN A 38 -15.54 -21.69 4.37
C GLN A 38 -14.11 -21.36 4.83
N PRO A 39 -13.84 -21.26 6.14
CA PRO A 39 -14.71 -21.62 7.27
C PRO A 39 -15.64 -20.48 7.75
N SER A 40 -15.59 -19.28 7.16
CA SER A 40 -16.33 -18.10 7.62
C SER A 40 -17.49 -17.77 6.68
N THR A 41 -18.60 -18.48 6.86
CA THR A 41 -19.84 -18.25 6.10
C THR A 41 -21.00 -17.89 7.03
N LYS A 42 -21.88 -16.99 6.57
CA LYS A 42 -23.13 -16.64 7.27
C LYS A 42 -24.27 -16.48 6.27
N THR A 43 -25.45 -16.98 6.61
CA THR A 43 -26.68 -16.69 5.86
C THR A 43 -27.33 -15.44 6.43
N PHE A 44 -27.61 -14.46 5.57
CA PHE A 44 -28.34 -13.24 5.91
C PHE A 44 -29.77 -13.35 5.37
N ARG A 45 -30.76 -13.10 6.22
CA ARG A 45 -32.17 -12.98 5.84
C ARG A 45 -32.48 -11.52 5.57
N LEU A 46 -32.89 -11.22 4.34
CA LEU A 46 -32.98 -9.88 3.79
C LEU A 46 -34.23 -9.74 2.91
N HIS A 47 -34.44 -8.52 2.42
CA HIS A 47 -35.62 -8.13 1.65
C HIS A 47 -35.21 -7.78 0.22
N SER A 48 -35.66 -8.59 -0.75
CA SER A 48 -35.32 -8.46 -2.15
C SER A 48 -35.65 -7.09 -2.69
N PHE A 49 -36.80 -6.53 -2.30
CA PHE A 49 -37.23 -5.19 -2.71
C PHE A 49 -36.22 -4.12 -2.30
N VAL A 50 -35.82 -4.09 -1.02
CA VAL A 50 -34.84 -3.12 -0.49
C VAL A 50 -33.52 -3.25 -1.24
N LEU A 51 -33.00 -4.48 -1.38
CA LEU A 51 -31.75 -4.74 -2.10
C LEU A 51 -31.81 -4.28 -3.58
N LYS A 52 -32.91 -4.58 -4.28
CA LYS A 52 -33.12 -4.20 -5.70
C LYS A 52 -33.28 -2.68 -5.89
N VAL A 53 -33.81 -1.98 -4.89
CA VAL A 53 -33.93 -0.52 -4.93
C VAL A 53 -32.56 0.13 -4.72
N CYS A 54 -31.80 -0.32 -3.72
CA CYS A 54 -30.55 0.32 -3.31
C CYS A 54 -29.34 -0.06 -4.17
N SER A 55 -29.32 -1.25 -4.80
CA SER A 55 -28.17 -1.75 -5.53
C SER A 55 -28.54 -2.19 -6.96
N PRO A 56 -27.95 -1.57 -8.01
CA PRO A 56 -28.12 -2.02 -9.39
C PRO A 56 -27.67 -3.47 -9.60
N TYR A 57 -26.63 -3.90 -8.88
CA TYR A 57 -26.18 -5.30 -8.88
C TYR A 57 -27.30 -6.22 -8.40
N PHE A 58 -27.89 -5.97 -7.22
CA PHE A 58 -28.97 -6.82 -6.71
C PHE A 58 -30.24 -6.71 -7.54
N ARG A 59 -30.54 -5.53 -8.11
CA ARG A 59 -31.64 -5.38 -9.09
C ARG A 59 -31.52 -6.39 -10.22
N THR A 60 -30.33 -6.54 -10.76
CA THR A 60 -30.04 -7.48 -11.86
C THR A 60 -29.97 -8.92 -11.35
N ALA A 61 -29.18 -9.18 -10.32
CA ALA A 61 -28.90 -10.51 -9.80
C ALA A 61 -30.16 -11.21 -9.27
N LEU A 62 -31.04 -10.48 -8.58
CA LEU A 62 -32.28 -11.01 -8.00
C LEU A 62 -33.49 -10.95 -8.97
N SER A 63 -33.28 -10.49 -10.20
CA SER A 63 -34.26 -10.58 -11.29
C SER A 63 -33.87 -11.62 -12.34
N SER A 64 -32.74 -12.30 -12.13
CA SER A 64 -32.21 -13.32 -13.04
C SER A 64 -32.94 -14.64 -12.90
N ASN A 65 -33.11 -15.36 -14.01
CA ASN A 65 -33.64 -16.73 -14.04
C ASN A 65 -32.74 -17.75 -13.31
N TRP A 66 -31.56 -17.35 -12.83
CA TRP A 66 -30.63 -18.22 -12.09
C TRP A 66 -30.85 -18.24 -10.58
N ILE A 67 -31.77 -17.43 -10.05
CA ILE A 67 -32.12 -17.49 -8.63
C ILE A 67 -32.86 -18.80 -8.35
N LYS A 68 -32.53 -19.43 -7.22
CA LYS A 68 -33.31 -20.55 -6.70
C LYS A 68 -34.37 -20.01 -5.77
N VAL A 69 -35.61 -20.46 -5.92
CA VAL A 69 -36.69 -20.13 -4.99
C VAL A 69 -37.12 -21.42 -4.32
N GLU A 70 -37.02 -21.46 -3.00
CA GLU A 70 -37.41 -22.60 -2.17
C GLU A 70 -38.35 -22.10 -1.08
N ASN A 71 -39.54 -22.67 -0.97
CA ASN A 71 -40.59 -22.23 -0.03
C ASN A 71 -40.90 -20.72 -0.13
N ASN A 72 -40.96 -20.18 -1.35
CA ASN A 72 -41.11 -18.75 -1.64
C ASN A 72 -39.97 -17.85 -1.15
N ILE A 73 -38.84 -18.42 -0.73
CA ILE A 73 -37.63 -17.67 -0.35
C ILE A 73 -36.58 -17.76 -1.45
N ILE A 74 -36.08 -16.62 -1.89
CA ILE A 74 -34.98 -16.51 -2.85
C ILE A 74 -33.68 -16.93 -2.15
N LYS A 75 -32.98 -17.93 -2.69
CA LYS A 75 -31.65 -18.36 -2.22
C LYS A 75 -30.58 -17.82 -3.14
N PHE A 76 -29.65 -17.05 -2.59
CA PHE A 76 -28.54 -16.44 -3.32
C PHE A 76 -27.20 -16.70 -2.60
N LYS A 77 -26.09 -16.65 -3.34
CA LYS A 77 -24.74 -16.82 -2.79
C LYS A 77 -23.86 -15.64 -3.18
N LYS A 78 -23.09 -15.12 -2.22
CA LYS A 78 -22.12 -14.05 -2.43
C LYS A 78 -20.80 -14.38 -1.72
N PRO A 79 -20.00 -15.32 -2.27
CA PRO A 79 -18.76 -15.77 -1.62
C PRO A 79 -17.65 -14.71 -1.60
N ASN A 80 -17.61 -13.82 -2.61
CA ASN A 80 -16.53 -12.85 -2.80
C ASN A 80 -16.50 -11.69 -1.77
N ILE A 81 -17.45 -11.63 -0.82
CA ILE A 81 -17.49 -10.61 0.23
C ILE A 81 -17.44 -11.31 1.58
N SER A 82 -16.61 -10.81 2.50
CA SER A 82 -16.53 -11.36 3.85
C SER A 82 -17.79 -11.06 4.65
N VAL A 83 -18.08 -11.90 5.64
CA VAL A 83 -19.25 -11.72 6.52
C VAL A 83 -19.22 -10.35 7.22
N LYS A 84 -18.05 -9.92 7.73
CA LYS A 84 -17.88 -8.61 8.39
C LYS A 84 -18.23 -7.46 7.44
N VAL A 85 -17.69 -7.47 6.24
CA VAL A 85 -17.90 -6.40 5.25
C VAL A 85 -19.35 -6.36 4.78
N PHE A 86 -19.96 -7.53 4.53
CA PHE A 86 -21.36 -7.60 4.11
C PHE A 86 -22.31 -7.13 5.21
N ASP A 87 -22.03 -7.44 6.48
CA ASP A 87 -22.80 -6.95 7.62
C ASP A 87 -22.83 -5.41 7.64
N ILE A 88 -21.67 -4.77 7.48
CA ILE A 88 -21.56 -3.30 7.40
C ILE A 88 -22.38 -2.76 6.21
N LEU A 89 -22.27 -3.37 5.02
CA LEU A 89 -23.04 -2.95 3.84
C LEU A 89 -24.54 -3.10 4.04
N THR A 90 -25.00 -4.19 4.65
CA THR A 90 -26.42 -4.40 4.93
C THR A 90 -26.94 -3.36 5.91
N LYS A 91 -26.21 -3.08 6.99
CA LYS A 91 -26.56 -2.00 7.92
C LYS A 91 -26.65 -0.65 7.21
N TYR A 92 -25.72 -0.34 6.32
CA TYR A 92 -25.78 0.88 5.51
C TYR A 92 -27.02 0.93 4.60
N ILE A 93 -27.32 -0.16 3.89
CA ILE A 93 -28.48 -0.24 2.98
C ILE A 93 -29.80 0.05 3.71
N TYR A 94 -29.95 -0.43 4.94
CA TYR A 94 -31.19 -0.31 5.71
C TYR A 94 -31.26 0.95 6.59
N SER A 95 -30.12 1.49 7.03
CA SER A 95 -30.09 2.65 7.95
C SER A 95 -29.67 3.97 7.29
N GLY A 96 -29.07 3.91 6.09
CA GLY A 96 -28.41 5.05 5.46
C GLY A 96 -27.11 5.51 6.17
N LYS A 97 -26.71 4.83 7.26
CA LYS A 97 -25.54 5.19 8.07
C LYS A 97 -24.42 4.21 7.82
N LEU A 98 -23.21 4.75 7.64
CA LEU A 98 -22.00 3.96 7.49
C LEU A 98 -21.10 4.12 8.70
N GLU A 99 -20.80 3.00 9.34
CA GLU A 99 -19.87 2.93 10.47
C GLU A 99 -18.54 2.39 9.95
N LEU A 100 -17.53 3.25 9.89
CA LEU A 100 -16.15 2.89 9.55
C LEU A 100 -15.31 2.90 10.81
N GLU A 101 -14.49 1.88 10.98
CA GLU A 101 -13.44 1.86 12.00
C GLU A 101 -12.20 2.50 11.40
N GLU A 102 -11.88 3.74 11.77
CA GLU A 102 -10.81 4.54 11.11
C GLU A 102 -9.45 3.83 11.10
N SER A 103 -9.13 3.04 12.13
CA SER A 103 -7.89 2.27 12.23
C SER A 103 -7.87 1.00 11.37
N ASP A 104 -9.02 0.45 10.99
CA ASP A 104 -9.11 -0.80 10.22
C ASP A 104 -9.10 -0.53 8.70
N VAL A 105 -7.94 -0.09 8.20
CA VAL A 105 -7.73 0.23 6.78
C VAL A 105 -8.09 -0.97 5.89
N LYS A 106 -7.74 -2.19 6.30
CA LYS A 106 -7.99 -3.42 5.54
C LYS A 106 -9.49 -3.65 5.35
N THR A 107 -10.29 -3.57 6.41
CA THR A 107 -11.76 -3.72 6.30
C THR A 107 -12.37 -2.57 5.50
N ASN A 108 -11.93 -1.34 5.69
CA ASN A 108 -12.47 -0.17 4.97
C ASN A 108 -12.17 -0.24 3.46
N VAL A 109 -10.99 -0.73 3.07
CA VAL A 109 -10.65 -1.00 1.67
C VAL A 109 -11.47 -2.18 1.11
N ALA A 110 -11.64 -3.26 1.88
CA ALA A 110 -12.50 -4.37 1.46
C ALA A 110 -13.96 -3.94 1.28
N LEU A 111 -14.43 -3.02 2.12
CA LEU A 111 -15.73 -2.39 2.00
C LEU A 111 -15.86 -1.54 0.74
N LEU A 112 -14.82 -0.77 0.38
CA LEU A 112 -14.80 -0.01 -0.87
C LEU A 112 -14.94 -0.92 -2.10
N ILE A 113 -14.18 -2.03 -2.13
CA ILE A 113 -14.26 -3.03 -3.20
C ILE A 113 -15.65 -3.67 -3.25
N ALA A 114 -16.20 -4.05 -2.10
CA ALA A 114 -17.52 -4.67 -2.02
C ALA A 114 -18.63 -3.70 -2.44
N ALA A 115 -18.52 -2.42 -2.08
CA ALA A 115 -19.45 -1.38 -2.51
C ALA A 115 -19.43 -1.22 -4.04
N ASP A 116 -18.25 -1.24 -4.65
CA ASP A 116 -18.09 -1.20 -6.11
C ASP A 116 -18.69 -2.44 -6.79
N GLU A 117 -18.42 -3.65 -6.26
CA GLU A 117 -18.98 -4.90 -6.79
C GLU A 117 -20.52 -4.92 -6.70
N LEU A 118 -21.10 -4.25 -5.68
CA LEU A 118 -22.54 -4.08 -5.52
C LEU A 118 -23.10 -2.85 -6.28
N CYS A 119 -22.28 -2.18 -7.09
CA CYS A 119 -22.61 -0.99 -7.87
C CYS A 119 -23.14 0.18 -7.02
N LEU A 120 -22.59 0.40 -5.82
CA LEU A 120 -22.95 1.47 -4.89
C LEU A 120 -22.01 2.68 -5.05
N SER A 121 -22.02 3.32 -6.23
CA SER A 121 -21.04 4.36 -6.60
C SER A 121 -20.97 5.54 -5.63
N GLY A 122 -22.11 6.02 -5.11
CA GLY A 122 -22.14 7.09 -4.11
C GLY A 122 -21.45 6.69 -2.79
N LEU A 123 -21.55 5.43 -2.41
CA LEU A 123 -20.87 4.88 -1.24
C LEU A 123 -19.35 4.75 -1.48
N CYS A 124 -18.93 4.36 -2.69
CA CYS A 124 -17.50 4.31 -3.04
C CYS A 124 -16.83 5.68 -2.88
N ILE A 125 -17.46 6.74 -3.41
CA ILE A 125 -16.96 8.12 -3.28
C ILE A 125 -16.82 8.52 -1.81
N TYR A 126 -17.82 8.17 -0.99
CA TYR A 126 -17.80 8.47 0.44
C TYR A 126 -16.68 7.72 1.17
N ILE A 127 -16.50 6.42 0.90
CA ILE A 127 -15.47 5.60 1.55
C ILE A 127 -14.07 6.08 1.16
N GLU A 128 -13.81 6.37 -0.13
CA GLU A 128 -12.53 6.94 -0.57
C GLU A 128 -12.21 8.24 0.16
N LYS A 129 -13.19 9.14 0.25
CA LYS A 129 -13.04 10.39 0.99
C LYS A 129 -12.72 10.16 2.47
N CYS A 130 -13.34 9.17 3.10
CA CYS A 130 -13.07 8.83 4.50
C CYS A 130 -11.67 8.23 4.70
N LEU A 131 -11.23 7.32 3.81
CA LEU A 131 -9.88 6.75 3.84
C LEU A 131 -8.81 7.84 3.74
N LEU A 132 -9.01 8.83 2.87
CA LEU A 132 -8.07 9.91 2.63
C LEU A 132 -8.01 10.96 3.75
N LYS A 133 -8.86 10.89 4.78
CA LYS A 133 -8.75 11.76 5.96
C LYS A 133 -7.48 11.48 6.76
N ASN A 134 -6.94 10.26 6.68
CA ASN A 134 -5.75 9.85 7.41
C ASN A 134 -4.71 9.23 6.46
N GLU A 135 -4.02 10.08 5.72
CA GLU A 135 -2.96 9.66 4.79
C GLU A 135 -1.84 8.86 5.45
N GLU A 136 -1.52 9.12 6.72
CA GLU A 136 -0.45 8.40 7.42
C GLU A 136 -0.80 6.92 7.62
N LEU A 137 -2.07 6.61 7.94
CA LEU A 137 -2.53 5.22 7.98
C LEU A 137 -2.49 4.55 6.61
N LEU A 138 -2.75 5.29 5.54
CA LEU A 138 -2.63 4.77 4.17
C LEU A 138 -1.16 4.51 3.80
N LYS A 139 -0.22 5.38 4.20
CA LYS A 139 1.23 5.16 4.02
C LYS A 139 1.74 3.95 4.81
N GLN A 140 1.16 3.67 5.97
CA GLN A 140 1.47 2.46 6.74
C GLN A 140 0.94 1.18 6.08
N ASN A 141 -0.02 1.27 5.17
CA ASN A 141 -0.59 0.14 4.42
C ASN A 141 -0.37 0.32 2.90
N LEU A 142 0.78 0.87 2.51
CA LEU A 142 0.99 1.36 1.16
C LEU A 142 1.02 0.24 0.11
N VAL A 143 1.35 -1.00 0.50
CA VAL A 143 1.29 -2.16 -0.42
C VAL A 143 -0.16 -2.51 -0.75
N LEU A 144 -1.05 -2.51 0.23
CA LEU A 144 -2.48 -2.67 -0.01
C LEU A 144 -2.98 -1.57 -0.95
N ILE A 145 -2.68 -0.31 -0.65
CA ILE A 145 -3.16 0.81 -1.48
C ILE A 145 -2.60 0.73 -2.91
N GLN A 146 -1.34 0.32 -3.06
CA GLN A 146 -0.72 0.06 -4.37
C GLN A 146 -1.46 -1.02 -5.16
N ASP A 147 -1.79 -2.15 -4.54
CA ASP A 147 -2.49 -3.25 -5.21
C ASP A 147 -3.90 -2.83 -5.63
N ILE A 148 -4.59 -2.02 -4.81
CA ILE A 148 -5.91 -1.47 -5.13
C ILE A 148 -5.84 -0.45 -6.28
N ALA A 149 -4.92 0.51 -6.21
CA ALA A 149 -4.73 1.52 -7.25
C ALA A 149 -4.45 0.89 -8.62
N ASN A 150 -3.70 -0.23 -8.64
CA ASN A 150 -3.38 -0.93 -9.88
C ASN A 150 -4.52 -1.81 -10.42
N LYS A 151 -5.38 -2.34 -9.54
CA LYS A 151 -6.48 -3.24 -9.93
C LYS A 151 -7.76 -2.50 -10.30
N PHE A 152 -8.05 -1.38 -9.64
CA PHE A 152 -9.35 -0.71 -9.69
C PHE A 152 -9.21 0.73 -10.19
N THR A 153 -9.33 0.90 -11.51
CA THR A 153 -9.18 2.21 -12.17
C THR A 153 -10.25 3.24 -11.77
N GLN A 154 -11.36 2.79 -11.20
CA GLN A 154 -12.45 3.65 -10.74
C GLN A 154 -12.16 4.35 -9.41
N PHE A 155 -11.21 3.85 -8.60
CA PHE A 155 -10.82 4.49 -7.33
C PHE A 155 -9.78 5.58 -7.59
N VAL A 156 -10.23 6.64 -8.26
CA VAL A 156 -9.38 7.70 -8.80
C VAL A 156 -8.61 8.42 -7.69
N ASN A 157 -9.26 8.70 -6.55
CA ASN A 157 -8.61 9.48 -5.49
C ASN A 157 -7.54 8.66 -4.77
N LEU A 158 -7.82 7.38 -4.49
CA LEU A 158 -6.79 6.48 -3.93
C LEU A 158 -5.63 6.25 -4.91
N SER A 159 -5.92 6.12 -6.20
CA SER A 159 -4.89 5.96 -7.24
C SER A 159 -4.00 7.19 -7.33
N GLN A 160 -4.59 8.39 -7.31
CA GLN A 160 -3.86 9.66 -7.29
C GLN A 160 -2.99 9.77 -6.04
N PHE A 161 -3.54 9.49 -4.85
CA PHE A 161 -2.81 9.49 -3.60
C PHE A 161 -1.58 8.56 -3.64
N TYR A 162 -1.74 7.32 -4.13
CA TYR A 162 -0.64 6.37 -4.27
C TYR A 162 0.44 6.91 -5.22
N ASN A 163 0.04 7.37 -6.41
CA ASN A 163 0.97 7.86 -7.43
C ASN A 163 1.77 9.07 -6.94
N GLU A 164 1.11 10.05 -6.30
CA GLU A 164 1.78 11.23 -5.74
C GLU A 164 2.72 10.85 -4.58
N THR A 165 2.28 9.95 -3.70
CA THR A 165 3.10 9.45 -2.58
C THR A 165 4.35 8.74 -3.09
N PHE A 166 4.19 7.82 -4.05
CA PHE A 166 5.28 7.04 -4.62
C PHE A 166 6.23 7.91 -5.46
N GLN A 167 5.71 8.86 -6.25
CA GLN A 167 6.53 9.80 -7.00
C GLN A 167 7.39 10.67 -6.09
N ARG A 168 6.86 11.07 -4.94
CA ARG A 168 7.58 11.91 -3.98
C ARG A 168 8.72 11.14 -3.29
N ASP A 169 8.46 9.92 -2.87
CA ASP A 169 9.45 9.07 -2.20
C ASP A 169 9.12 7.58 -2.39
N PRO A 170 9.74 6.91 -3.37
CA PRO A 170 9.59 5.47 -3.56
C PRO A 170 10.02 4.62 -2.36
N SER A 171 10.87 5.16 -1.46
CA SER A 171 11.33 4.42 -0.28
C SER A 171 10.20 4.17 0.74
N LEU A 172 9.10 4.93 0.67
CA LEU A 172 7.98 4.78 1.60
C LEU A 172 7.34 3.40 1.55
N ILE A 173 7.37 2.73 0.40
CA ILE A 173 6.80 1.37 0.30
C ILE A 173 7.57 0.36 1.15
N PHE A 174 8.89 0.54 1.32
CA PHE A 174 9.70 -0.30 2.19
C PHE A 174 9.43 -0.06 3.67
N LYS A 175 8.90 1.13 4.02
CA LYS A 175 8.55 1.52 5.40
C LYS A 175 7.12 1.14 5.78
N ALA A 176 6.33 0.60 4.85
CA ALA A 176 4.96 0.18 5.11
C ALA A 176 4.93 -1.04 6.04
N ASN A 177 3.94 -1.09 6.93
CA ASN A 177 3.77 -2.21 7.87
C ASN A 177 3.34 -3.50 7.15
N ASP A 178 2.71 -3.36 5.99
CA ASP A 178 2.28 -4.46 5.13
C ASP A 178 3.30 -4.79 4.03
N PHE A 179 4.54 -4.28 4.12
CA PHE A 179 5.56 -4.44 3.09
C PHE A 179 5.75 -5.91 2.66
N THR A 180 5.81 -6.84 3.62
CA THR A 180 6.07 -8.25 3.33
C THR A 180 4.98 -8.91 2.47
N THR A 181 3.78 -8.32 2.40
CA THR A 181 2.67 -8.79 1.55
C THR A 181 2.84 -8.45 0.06
N ILE A 182 3.87 -7.67 -0.29
CA ILE A 182 4.12 -7.26 -1.67
C ILE A 182 4.40 -8.46 -2.58
N LYS A 183 3.79 -8.45 -3.75
CA LYS A 183 4.03 -9.50 -4.75
C LYS A 183 5.43 -9.36 -5.35
N ARG A 184 6.06 -10.49 -5.66
CA ARG A 184 7.44 -10.56 -6.17
C ARG A 184 7.65 -9.69 -7.42
N ASP A 185 6.73 -9.77 -8.37
CA ASP A 185 6.78 -9.03 -9.64
C ASP A 185 6.69 -7.51 -9.41
N VAL A 186 5.81 -7.09 -8.50
CA VAL A 186 5.69 -5.69 -8.10
C VAL A 186 6.97 -5.20 -7.42
N LEU A 187 7.50 -5.95 -6.45
CA LEU A 187 8.74 -5.58 -5.77
C LEU A 187 9.92 -5.49 -6.76
N LEU A 188 9.99 -6.43 -7.71
CA LEU A 188 11.05 -6.47 -8.71
C LEU A 188 10.97 -5.25 -9.62
N ASP A 189 9.76 -4.87 -10.05
CA ASP A 189 9.53 -3.67 -10.86
C ASP A 189 9.98 -2.39 -10.13
N ILE A 190 9.62 -2.27 -8.85
CA ILE A 190 10.02 -1.13 -8.01
C ILE A 190 11.53 -1.04 -7.87
N VAL A 191 12.20 -2.13 -7.50
CA VAL A 191 13.66 -2.17 -7.34
C VAL A 191 14.34 -1.87 -8.67
N THR A 192 13.85 -2.43 -9.78
CA THR A 192 14.44 -2.24 -11.11
C THR A 192 14.34 -0.80 -11.59
N LYS A 193 13.17 -0.15 -11.44
CA LYS A 193 12.93 1.21 -11.96
C LYS A 193 13.52 2.31 -11.07
N ASN A 194 13.68 2.05 -9.78
CA ASN A 194 14.05 3.07 -8.79
C ASN A 194 15.41 2.80 -8.11
N ASN A 195 16.23 1.90 -8.64
CA ASN A 195 17.53 1.54 -8.06
C ASN A 195 18.50 2.73 -7.83
N HIS A 196 18.35 3.81 -8.58
CA HIS A 196 19.15 5.04 -8.45
C HIS A 196 18.69 5.96 -7.31
N ILE A 197 17.45 5.77 -6.82
CA ILE A 197 16.87 6.56 -5.72
C ILE A 197 16.93 5.78 -4.41
N LEU A 198 16.72 4.46 -4.50
CA LEU A 198 16.64 3.58 -3.34
C LEU A 198 18.02 3.27 -2.77
N ASN A 199 18.14 3.33 -1.44
CA ASN A 199 19.38 2.96 -0.76
C ASN A 199 19.64 1.44 -0.88
N PRO A 200 20.75 1.00 -1.48
CA PRO A 200 21.01 -0.42 -1.71
C PRO A 200 21.02 -1.28 -0.43
N ILE A 201 21.48 -0.74 0.71
CA ILE A 201 21.47 -1.50 1.97
C ILE A 201 20.04 -1.66 2.53
N GLU A 202 19.19 -0.65 2.36
CA GLU A 202 17.78 -0.72 2.76
C GLU A 202 17.02 -1.75 1.92
N ILE A 203 17.28 -1.81 0.60
CA ILE A 203 16.72 -2.83 -0.27
C ILE A 203 17.14 -4.23 0.19
N TRP A 204 18.41 -4.42 0.54
CA TRP A 204 18.90 -5.71 1.04
C TRP A 204 18.19 -6.14 2.34
N ASP A 205 18.15 -5.24 3.33
CA ASP A 205 17.51 -5.51 4.62
C ASP A 205 16.01 -5.86 4.43
N LYS A 206 15.34 -5.18 3.51
CA LYS A 206 13.92 -5.44 3.20
C LYS A 206 13.70 -6.73 2.41
N LEU A 207 14.59 -7.08 1.49
CA LEU A 207 14.52 -8.37 0.81
C LEU A 207 14.73 -9.54 1.77
N MET A 208 15.56 -9.38 2.80
CA MET A 208 15.70 -10.37 3.88
C MET A 208 14.37 -10.55 4.63
N GLU A 209 13.77 -9.44 5.08
CA GLU A 209 12.47 -9.44 5.77
C GLU A 209 11.36 -10.09 4.92
N TRP A 210 11.25 -9.67 3.66
CA TRP A 210 10.29 -10.23 2.71
C TRP A 210 10.51 -11.72 2.49
N ALA A 211 11.75 -12.16 2.25
CA ALA A 211 12.02 -13.58 1.98
C ALA A 211 11.64 -14.49 3.14
N VAL A 212 11.89 -14.05 4.39
CA VAL A 212 11.47 -14.76 5.60
C VAL A 212 9.94 -14.92 5.66
N ASP A 213 9.19 -13.86 5.38
CA ASP A 213 7.72 -13.90 5.39
C ASP A 213 7.13 -14.75 4.25
N GLN A 214 7.84 -14.82 3.10
CA GLN A 214 7.40 -15.62 1.95
C GLN A 214 7.68 -17.13 2.09
N SER A 215 8.45 -17.57 3.09
CA SER A 215 8.87 -18.97 3.20
C SER A 215 8.84 -19.50 4.62
N ASN A 216 8.00 -20.52 4.85
CA ASN A 216 7.98 -21.28 6.10
C ASN A 216 9.30 -22.02 6.40
N GLU A 217 10.20 -22.12 5.42
CA GLU A 217 11.51 -22.76 5.56
C GLU A 217 12.58 -21.80 6.08
N LEU A 218 12.34 -20.49 6.14
CA LEU A 218 13.33 -19.51 6.61
C LEU A 218 13.04 -19.07 8.05
N PRO A 219 13.88 -19.43 9.03
CA PRO A 219 13.76 -18.91 10.38
C PRO A 219 13.93 -17.39 10.41
N SER A 220 13.19 -16.70 11.28
CA SER A 220 13.37 -15.26 11.48
C SER A 220 14.76 -14.90 12.02
N ASP A 221 15.36 -15.79 12.81
CA ASP A 221 16.72 -15.64 13.30
C ASP A 221 17.73 -16.17 12.27
N ILE A 222 18.37 -15.24 11.57
CA ILE A 222 19.38 -15.49 10.54
C ILE A 222 20.53 -16.35 11.05
N THR A 223 20.89 -16.26 12.34
CA THR A 223 22.01 -17.04 12.90
C THR A 223 21.73 -18.54 12.94
N LYS A 224 20.47 -18.95 12.80
CA LYS A 224 20.02 -20.35 12.76
C LYS A 224 19.94 -20.91 11.34
N TRP A 225 20.30 -20.15 10.32
CA TRP A 225 20.19 -20.59 8.93
C TRP A 225 21.23 -21.67 8.61
N THR A 226 20.76 -22.77 8.02
CA THR A 226 21.55 -23.82 7.40
C THR A 226 21.82 -23.52 5.93
N ASP A 227 22.71 -24.29 5.29
CA ASP A 227 22.97 -24.18 3.84
C ASP A 227 21.70 -24.38 2.99
N THR A 228 20.76 -25.21 3.46
CA THR A 228 19.46 -25.39 2.82
C THR A 228 18.65 -24.10 2.88
N ASN A 229 18.61 -23.43 4.05
CA ASN A 229 17.91 -22.14 4.19
C ASN A 229 18.56 -21.07 3.29
N VAL A 230 19.89 -21.00 3.25
CA VAL A 230 20.61 -20.08 2.34
C VAL A 230 20.27 -20.35 0.87
N THR A 231 20.09 -21.63 0.49
CA THR A 231 19.70 -22.00 -0.88
C THR A 231 18.28 -21.57 -1.22
N VAL A 232 17.33 -21.69 -0.28
CA VAL A 232 15.95 -21.19 -0.42
C VAL A 232 15.96 -19.68 -0.59
N PHE A 233 16.65 -18.97 0.30
CA PHE A 233 16.81 -17.52 0.22
C PHE A 233 17.41 -17.07 -1.11
N LYS A 234 18.49 -17.73 -1.55
CA LYS A 234 19.12 -17.47 -2.86
C LYS A 234 18.11 -17.54 -4.00
N LYS A 235 17.27 -18.58 -4.04
CA LYS A 235 16.25 -18.72 -5.09
C LYS A 235 15.21 -17.60 -5.06
N LEU A 236 14.80 -17.17 -3.86
CA LEU A 236 13.82 -16.09 -3.71
C LEU A 236 14.36 -14.74 -4.18
N ILE A 237 15.60 -14.41 -3.80
CA ILE A 237 16.14 -13.08 -4.07
C ILE A 237 16.97 -12.98 -5.36
N GLN A 238 17.26 -14.10 -6.02
CA GLN A 238 18.03 -14.13 -7.28
C GLN A 238 17.57 -13.07 -8.30
N PRO A 239 16.26 -12.88 -8.57
CA PRO A 239 15.81 -11.91 -9.57
C PRO A 239 16.21 -10.47 -9.24
N PHE A 240 16.45 -10.14 -7.97
CA PHE A 240 16.74 -8.78 -7.50
C PHE A 240 18.23 -8.45 -7.50
N LEU A 241 19.11 -9.45 -7.40
CA LEU A 241 20.55 -9.26 -7.17
C LEU A 241 21.22 -8.37 -8.21
N SER A 242 20.85 -8.46 -9.49
CA SER A 242 21.43 -7.63 -10.55
C SER A 242 20.98 -6.17 -10.52
N HIS A 243 19.95 -5.85 -9.75
CA HIS A 243 19.34 -4.51 -9.70
C HIS A 243 19.78 -3.69 -8.48
N ILE A 244 20.52 -4.31 -7.54
CA ILE A 244 21.03 -3.65 -6.34
C ILE A 244 22.47 -3.21 -6.60
N ASN A 245 22.77 -1.93 -6.37
CA ASN A 245 24.13 -1.42 -6.48
C ASN A 245 24.94 -1.74 -5.21
N PHE A 246 25.43 -2.97 -5.10
CA PHE A 246 26.23 -3.41 -3.95
C PHE A 246 27.53 -2.63 -3.76
N GLN A 247 27.99 -1.86 -4.75
CA GLN A 247 29.20 -1.03 -4.63
C GLN A 247 28.94 0.26 -3.84
N GLU A 248 27.69 0.72 -3.78
CA GLU A 248 27.28 1.90 -3.00
C GLU A 248 26.97 1.58 -1.54
N ILE A 249 26.94 0.30 -1.17
CA ILE A 249 26.77 -0.11 0.23
C ILE A 249 28.00 0.32 1.03
N SER A 250 27.82 0.75 2.28
CA SER A 250 28.96 1.11 3.12
C SER A 250 29.86 -0.11 3.35
N ARG A 251 31.17 0.11 3.51
CA ARG A 251 32.12 -0.98 3.78
C ARG A 251 31.69 -1.78 5.02
N ALA A 252 31.29 -1.09 6.09
CA ALA A 252 30.84 -1.71 7.33
C ALA A 252 29.63 -2.62 7.09
N ASP A 253 28.59 -2.10 6.43
CA ASP A 253 27.38 -2.87 6.11
C ASP A 253 27.69 -4.05 5.18
N PHE A 254 28.55 -3.87 4.18
CA PHE A 254 28.94 -4.96 3.29
C PHE A 254 29.57 -6.11 4.06
N PHE A 255 30.56 -5.83 4.93
CA PHE A 255 31.25 -6.87 5.68
C PHE A 255 30.38 -7.52 6.76
N GLN A 256 29.42 -6.79 7.33
CA GLN A 256 28.55 -7.28 8.39
C GLN A 256 27.31 -8.01 7.84
N LYS A 257 26.67 -7.48 6.81
CA LYS A 257 25.35 -7.93 6.33
C LYS A 257 25.39 -8.67 5.01
N ILE A 258 26.29 -8.33 4.09
CA ILE A 258 26.34 -8.94 2.75
C ILE A 258 27.30 -10.13 2.70
N LYS A 259 28.53 -9.97 3.22
CA LYS A 259 29.58 -10.99 3.18
C LYS A 259 29.16 -12.35 3.77
N PRO A 260 28.40 -12.45 4.87
CA PRO A 260 27.94 -13.76 5.37
C PRO A 260 27.16 -14.57 4.32
N PHE A 261 26.52 -13.89 3.37
CA PHE A 261 25.72 -14.50 2.30
C PHE A 261 26.46 -14.59 0.96
N LYS A 262 27.80 -14.61 0.94
CA LYS A 262 28.60 -14.69 -0.29
C LYS A 262 28.12 -15.79 -1.27
N ASN A 263 27.64 -16.93 -0.75
CA ASN A 263 27.20 -18.10 -1.53
C ASN A 263 25.89 -17.83 -2.31
N VAL A 264 25.16 -16.77 -1.98
CA VAL A 264 23.96 -16.32 -2.71
C VAL A 264 24.34 -15.73 -4.07
N PHE A 265 25.52 -15.11 -4.17
CA PHE A 265 25.97 -14.42 -5.36
C PHE A 265 26.57 -15.38 -6.40
N ASN A 266 26.66 -14.90 -7.64
CA ASN A 266 27.55 -15.50 -8.62
C ASN A 266 29.00 -15.10 -8.29
N ASP A 267 29.94 -16.05 -8.33
CA ASP A 267 31.34 -15.82 -7.94
C ASP A 267 31.98 -14.63 -8.67
N LYS A 268 31.77 -14.52 -9.99
CA LYS A 268 32.31 -13.41 -10.80
C LYS A 268 31.74 -12.06 -10.37
N PHE A 269 30.44 -12.02 -10.07
CA PHE A 269 29.80 -10.80 -9.57
C PHE A 269 30.31 -10.43 -8.17
N TYR A 270 30.40 -11.41 -7.27
CA TYR A 270 30.85 -11.18 -5.90
C TYR A 270 32.31 -10.70 -5.84
N ILE A 271 33.20 -11.31 -6.62
CA ILE A 271 34.60 -10.89 -6.75
C ILE A 271 34.68 -9.44 -7.23
N LYS A 272 33.90 -9.04 -8.25
CA LYS A 272 33.87 -7.66 -8.74
C LYS A 272 33.45 -6.66 -7.66
N VAL A 273 32.49 -7.02 -6.81
CA VAL A 273 32.09 -6.18 -5.66
C VAL A 273 33.19 -6.13 -4.60
N LEU A 274 33.84 -7.25 -4.29
CA LEU A 274 34.96 -7.28 -3.35
C LEU A 274 36.15 -6.42 -3.82
N GLU A 275 36.50 -6.50 -5.09
CA GLU A 275 37.57 -5.71 -5.71
C GLU A 275 37.30 -4.21 -5.57
N HIS A 276 36.05 -3.77 -5.75
CA HIS A 276 35.65 -2.37 -5.52
C HIS A 276 36.06 -1.90 -4.11
N TYR A 277 35.77 -2.68 -3.07
CA TYR A 277 36.13 -2.34 -1.69
C TYR A 277 37.62 -2.47 -1.37
N ALA A 278 38.34 -3.33 -2.09
CA ALA A 278 39.78 -3.50 -1.93
C ALA A 278 40.56 -2.33 -2.57
N PHE A 279 40.20 -1.92 -3.78
CA PHE A 279 41.01 -1.01 -4.61
C PHE A 279 40.57 0.45 -4.55
N ASN A 280 39.29 0.78 -4.34
CA ASN A 280 38.86 2.18 -4.21
C ASN A 280 39.36 2.86 -2.92
N ASN A 281 39.95 2.08 -2.00
CA ASN A 281 40.65 2.61 -0.84
C ASN A 281 41.98 3.30 -1.20
N ILE A 282 42.62 2.90 -2.32
CA ILE A 282 43.90 3.49 -2.75
C ILE A 282 43.69 4.91 -3.27
N HIS A 283 42.57 5.20 -3.95
CA HIS A 283 42.31 6.52 -4.51
C HIS A 283 41.83 7.56 -3.48
N ASN A 284 41.07 7.13 -2.47
CA ASN A 284 40.53 8.04 -1.45
C ASN A 284 41.57 8.43 -0.38
N GLU A 285 42.58 7.59 -0.10
CA GLU A 285 43.68 7.97 0.79
C GLU A 285 44.75 8.83 0.10
N LEU A 286 44.99 8.65 -1.20
CA LEU A 286 45.94 9.48 -1.96
C LEU A 286 45.45 10.92 -2.22
N ASN A 287 44.13 11.16 -2.14
CA ASN A 287 43.51 12.46 -2.40
C ASN A 287 43.28 13.29 -1.12
N LYS A 288 43.76 12.85 0.05
CA LYS A 288 43.83 13.72 1.23
C LYS A 288 45.05 14.64 1.09
N PRO A 289 44.91 15.98 1.07
CA PRO A 289 46.07 16.85 1.15
C PRO A 289 46.76 16.61 2.49
N GLN A 290 48.00 16.11 2.46
CA GLN A 290 48.83 16.07 3.65
C GLN A 290 49.20 17.51 4.02
N ILE A 291 48.51 18.07 5.00
CA ILE A 291 48.99 19.27 5.68
C ILE A 291 50.09 18.80 6.63
N GLU A 292 51.35 18.89 6.18
CA GLU A 292 52.50 18.75 7.07
C GLU A 292 52.50 19.94 8.05
N THR A 293 52.01 19.71 9.26
CA THR A 293 52.19 20.67 10.36
C THR A 293 53.60 20.51 10.92
N TRP A 294 54.55 21.34 10.46
CA TRP A 294 55.81 21.52 11.19
C TRP A 294 55.52 22.08 12.58
N SER A 295 55.73 21.26 13.60
CA SER A 295 55.65 21.70 15.00
C SER A 295 56.91 22.50 15.35
N ILE A 296 56.79 23.83 15.37
CA ILE A 296 57.78 24.69 16.03
C ILE A 296 57.44 24.70 17.52
N SER A 297 58.33 24.18 18.36
CA SER A 297 58.18 24.25 19.82
C SER A 297 58.25 25.71 20.31
N PRO A 298 57.40 26.13 21.27
CA PRO A 298 57.45 27.49 21.80
C PRO A 298 58.58 27.65 22.84
N PRO A 299 59.19 28.84 22.96
CA PRO A 299 60.15 29.12 24.02
C PRO A 299 59.45 29.35 25.37
N ALA A 300 60.19 29.09 26.45
CA ALA A 300 59.71 29.04 27.84
C ALA A 300 59.08 30.36 28.35
N SER A 301 58.07 30.19 29.22
CA SER A 301 57.23 31.22 29.84
C SER A 301 57.97 32.28 30.66
N PRO A 302 57.48 33.53 30.71
CA PRO A 302 57.78 34.46 31.80
C PRO A 302 56.67 34.51 32.87
N LEU A 303 57.09 34.98 34.05
CA LEU A 303 56.40 35.02 35.35
C LEU A 303 55.17 35.96 35.44
N THR A 304 54.22 35.53 36.28
CA THR A 304 53.14 36.18 37.06
C THR A 304 52.68 37.63 36.79
N PRO A 305 51.35 37.92 36.81
CA PRO A 305 50.81 39.28 36.70
C PRO A 305 50.42 39.90 38.07
N PRO A 306 50.16 41.22 38.11
CA PRO A 306 49.22 41.77 39.10
C PRO A 306 48.05 42.55 38.46
N THR A 307 46.84 42.20 38.95
CA THR A 307 45.60 42.96 39.21
C THR A 307 44.93 43.93 38.19
N PRO A 308 43.57 44.06 38.23
CA PRO A 308 42.76 44.68 37.18
C PRO A 308 42.13 46.05 37.56
N HIS A 309 41.55 46.73 36.54
CA HIS A 309 40.38 47.66 36.51
C HIS A 309 40.60 48.87 35.54
N PRO A 310 39.57 49.64 35.11
CA PRO A 310 38.35 49.22 34.38
C PRO A 310 37.88 50.20 33.25
N LEU A 311 36.92 49.75 32.42
CA LEU A 311 35.91 50.51 31.62
C LEU A 311 36.31 51.53 30.52
N LEU A 312 35.73 51.39 29.31
CA LEU A 312 34.68 52.30 28.79
C LEU A 312 34.11 51.88 27.42
N ASN A 313 32.80 52.10 27.28
CA ASN A 313 31.95 51.99 26.09
C ASN A 313 32.42 52.89 24.93
N HIS A 314 32.03 52.57 23.68
CA HIS A 314 31.23 53.45 22.79
C HIS A 314 30.89 52.82 21.42
N VAL A 315 29.59 52.60 21.18
CA VAL A 315 28.74 53.11 20.08
C VAL A 315 29.25 53.10 18.61
N ASN A 316 28.68 52.17 17.82
CA ASN A 316 27.82 52.34 16.62
C ASN A 316 28.34 52.85 15.23
N LEU A 317 27.57 52.40 14.21
CA LEU A 317 27.39 52.85 12.81
C LEU A 317 28.34 52.30 11.72
N ASN A 318 27.83 51.47 10.80
CA ASN A 318 27.28 51.97 9.52
C ASN A 318 26.71 50.89 8.58
N SER A 319 25.77 51.37 7.77
CA SER A 319 24.96 50.73 6.74
C SER A 319 25.71 50.33 5.45
N ALA A 320 25.18 49.36 4.68
CA ALA A 320 25.00 49.49 3.21
C ALA A 320 24.19 48.33 2.55
N ARG A 321 23.08 48.75 1.93
CA ARG A 321 22.37 48.33 0.69
C ARG A 321 22.64 46.98 -0.02
N ARG A 322 21.52 46.33 -0.41
CA ARG A 322 21.35 45.28 -1.44
C ARG A 322 21.38 45.84 -2.88
N PRO A 323 21.47 44.99 -3.92
CA PRO A 323 20.28 44.73 -4.77
C PRO A 323 20.11 43.26 -5.25
N PRO A 324 18.98 42.89 -5.92
CA PRO A 324 18.47 41.52 -6.04
C PRO A 324 18.69 40.86 -7.41
N VAL A 325 18.56 39.52 -7.48
CA VAL A 325 18.52 38.75 -8.73
C VAL A 325 17.15 38.08 -8.93
N ARG A 326 16.73 38.09 -10.20
CA ARG A 326 15.40 37.91 -10.79
C ARG A 326 15.03 36.43 -10.98
N PHE A 327 13.75 36.09 -10.76
CA PHE A 327 13.13 34.83 -11.13
C PHE A 327 12.85 34.78 -12.65
N THR A 328 13.04 33.61 -13.27
CA THR A 328 12.51 33.28 -14.61
C THR A 328 11.76 31.94 -14.53
N ALA A 329 10.57 31.90 -15.15
CA ALA A 329 9.66 30.77 -15.20
C ALA A 329 9.92 29.90 -16.46
N PRO A 330 9.64 28.59 -16.43
CA PRO A 330 9.66 27.75 -17.63
C PRO A 330 8.25 27.57 -18.27
N PRO A 331 8.18 27.10 -19.53
CA PRO A 331 6.99 27.20 -20.39
C PRO A 331 6.01 26.02 -20.32
N ILE A 332 4.79 26.30 -20.77
CA ILE A 332 3.60 25.44 -20.84
C ILE A 332 3.71 24.45 -22.01
N PHE A 333 3.46 23.15 -21.76
CA PHE A 333 3.26 22.14 -22.80
C PHE A 333 1.80 21.66 -22.84
N HIS A 334 1.23 21.65 -24.05
CA HIS A 334 -0.11 21.16 -24.36
C HIS A 334 -0.19 19.62 -24.29
N GLN A 335 -1.21 19.08 -23.62
CA GLN A 335 -1.57 17.66 -23.63
C GLN A 335 -2.55 17.34 -24.78
N PRO A 336 -2.43 16.18 -25.46
CA PRO A 336 -3.47 15.68 -26.36
C PRO A 336 -4.53 14.85 -25.61
N ASN A 337 -5.75 15.02 -26.09
CA ASN A 337 -7.02 14.45 -25.63
C ASN A 337 -7.02 12.91 -25.57
N ILE A 338 -7.29 12.31 -24.41
CA ILE A 338 -7.51 10.85 -24.26
C ILE A 338 -8.95 10.64 -23.76
N GLN A 339 -9.77 9.95 -24.56
CA GLN A 339 -11.12 9.51 -24.17
C GLN A 339 -11.06 8.47 -23.03
N PRO A 340 -11.99 8.50 -22.06
CA PRO A 340 -12.05 7.50 -21.01
C PRO A 340 -12.56 6.13 -21.54
N PRO A 341 -12.08 5.01 -20.97
CA PRO A 341 -12.49 3.67 -21.39
C PRO A 341 -13.90 3.32 -20.88
N VAL A 342 -14.61 2.52 -21.68
CA VAL A 342 -15.94 1.96 -21.40
C VAL A 342 -15.84 0.88 -20.29
N PRO A 343 -16.74 0.86 -19.29
CA PRO A 343 -16.76 -0.20 -18.27
C PRO A 343 -17.07 -1.57 -18.90
N ARG A 344 -16.16 -2.54 -18.74
CA ARG A 344 -16.42 -3.95 -19.08
C ARG A 344 -17.20 -4.62 -17.95
N PHE A 345 -18.49 -4.80 -18.16
CA PHE A 345 -19.21 -5.87 -17.47
C PHE A 345 -18.73 -7.21 -18.05
N SER A 346 -18.08 -8.03 -17.23
CA SER A 346 -17.80 -9.43 -17.56
C SER A 346 -18.11 -10.26 -16.33
N LEU A 347 -19.32 -10.84 -16.31
CA LEU A 347 -19.69 -11.90 -15.38
C LEU A 347 -18.72 -13.08 -15.55
N PRO A 348 -18.39 -13.82 -14.48
CA PRO A 348 -17.55 -15.00 -14.58
C PRO A 348 -18.25 -16.08 -15.42
N ASN A 349 -17.64 -16.43 -16.56
CA ASN A 349 -18.00 -17.60 -17.35
C ASN A 349 -17.57 -18.88 -16.61
N SER A 350 -18.42 -19.38 -15.73
CA SER A 350 -18.34 -20.76 -15.25
C SER A 350 -19.08 -21.67 -16.22
N ARG A 351 -18.40 -22.16 -17.27
CA ARG A 351 -18.90 -23.29 -18.07
C ARG A 351 -18.56 -24.61 -17.35
N PRO A 352 -19.53 -25.46 -17.00
CA PRO A 352 -19.22 -26.85 -16.68
C PRO A 352 -18.97 -27.64 -17.95
N HIS A 353 -17.86 -28.38 -17.99
CA HIS A 353 -17.60 -29.42 -18.98
C HIS A 353 -18.66 -30.53 -18.86
N TYR A 354 -19.60 -30.58 -19.79
CA TYR A 354 -20.41 -31.77 -19.99
C TYR A 354 -19.61 -32.80 -20.81
N ARG A 355 -19.27 -33.93 -20.16
CA ARG A 355 -18.87 -35.17 -20.81
C ARG A 355 -20.08 -35.71 -21.58
N ALA A 356 -19.90 -35.97 -22.87
CA ALA A 356 -20.89 -36.63 -23.71
C ALA A 356 -21.15 -38.07 -23.20
N VAL A 357 -22.43 -38.41 -23.01
CA VAL A 357 -22.89 -39.79 -22.84
C VAL A 357 -23.21 -40.35 -24.24
N PRO A 358 -22.76 -41.56 -24.61
CA PRO A 358 -23.12 -42.15 -25.90
C PRO A 358 -24.58 -42.64 -25.87
N ARG A 359 -25.32 -42.37 -26.95
CA ARG A 359 -26.62 -43.01 -27.22
C ARG A 359 -26.44 -44.52 -27.44
N PRO A 360 -27.28 -45.39 -26.86
CA PRO A 360 -27.45 -46.74 -27.38
C PRO A 360 -28.43 -46.75 -28.55
N ASN A 361 -28.10 -47.58 -29.55
CA ASN A 361 -28.88 -47.81 -30.76
C ASN A 361 -30.30 -48.31 -30.48
N ARG A 362 -31.20 -47.90 -31.37
CA ARG A 362 -32.51 -48.53 -31.58
C ARG A 362 -32.31 -50.01 -31.97
N TYR A 363 -33.02 -50.89 -31.28
CA TYR A 363 -33.79 -52.01 -31.86
C TYR A 363 -35.07 -52.17 -31.07
#